data_AF-A0A2S7DQ31-F1
#
_entry.id   AF-A0A2S7DQ31-F1
#
_cell.length_a   1.000
_cell.length_b   1.000
_cell.length_c   1.000
_cell.angle_alpha   90.00
_cell.angle_beta   90.00
_cell.angle_gamma   90.00
#
_symmetry.space_group_name_H-M   'P 1'
#
loop_
_entity.id
_entity.type
_entity.pdbx_description
1 polymer ?
#
loop_
_entity_poly.entity_id
_entity_poly.type
_entity_poly.pdbx_seq_one_letter_code
_entity_poly.pdbx_strand_id
1 'polypeptide(L)'
;MTGQELADPNRERPAETITDNELKATIYLAVGVASEGSVRGRNVAYELSFAGYIHQSGETSRRQPIEAGAFRDGQLEPIYNSGYSIGTLQTDFGQQRNDPDRNADQLLNAYQVWAREQVNENPGMLLTQQEYNQASLSLRRQGNEIRGDRQTAIDNGYDIPTGIKTRLNAFMASDAGITYVHNQDVRQIDHLLREGGAVRQLEDTSLYQNATQDDQIRMATVIAKLENQDGARHWPGVIEQINDGSIDSLDGIKAGVPQHLRGDRDNALRGAEVVIALRNAEDHNPLHTAWQNVVANPLANPTQLNQDRARPNLEAEYSTVKSLFLISGQAKAFVQTLDDSGHRAQDVRFQGAPRDQTAGLYVSGNDFAQWNRDGHGYANIDGQWNEIERSQIRRVDQRNGVVDLNINRNGTTERLLHVDPNEPVLRPVQQPAEPAQPAPIAPTNQQNVGSFAANQAPTIAPVMAPPSIGGSQSMYDDGRQPAIEAGRALSNAIGPIDPSITNPALAFPPLIPATNERERDEREESQQREPQISTSGPFNDPYLDKTYAALMAGDSNQLDRIAIEFAHSPEGQRMAQMGDQLLAQQQLLEQQQLQEQRQTQARQGPVMSR
;
A
#
# COMPACT_ATOMS: atom_id res chain seq x y z
N MET A 1 16.16 -61.16 -11.73
CA MET A 1 14.81 -60.75 -11.29
C MET A 1 14.95 -59.37 -10.70
N THR A 2 14.75 -58.38 -11.56
CA THR A 2 14.84 -56.94 -11.28
C THR A 2 13.43 -56.42 -11.05
N GLY A 3 13.12 -56.00 -9.84
CA GLY A 3 11.88 -55.29 -9.52
C GLY A 3 12.12 -53.79 -9.63
N GLN A 4 11.70 -53.19 -10.75
CA GLN A 4 11.45 -51.75 -10.83
C GLN A 4 10.06 -51.52 -10.24
N GLU A 5 10.03 -50.88 -9.08
CA GLU A 5 8.82 -50.30 -8.50
C GLU A 5 8.46 -49.08 -9.36
N LEU A 6 7.37 -49.20 -10.12
CA LEU A 6 6.80 -48.12 -10.92
C LEU A 6 6.27 -47.06 -9.96
N ALA A 7 6.97 -45.93 -9.86
CA ALA A 7 6.48 -44.74 -9.19
C ALA A 7 5.17 -44.29 -9.87
N ASP A 8 4.13 -44.15 -9.06
CA ASP A 8 2.83 -43.61 -9.46
C ASP A 8 2.99 -42.14 -9.91
N PRO A 9 2.70 -41.79 -11.18
CA PRO A 9 2.84 -40.43 -11.69
C PRO A 9 1.80 -39.45 -11.12
N ASN A 10 0.84 -39.92 -10.31
CA ASN A 10 -0.19 -39.10 -9.65
C ASN A 10 0.06 -38.84 -8.16
N ARG A 11 1.26 -39.12 -7.63
CA ARG A 11 1.67 -38.49 -6.37
C ARG A 11 1.98 -37.02 -6.69
N GLU A 12 0.99 -36.15 -6.44
CA GLU A 12 1.18 -34.70 -6.34
C GLU A 12 2.50 -34.45 -5.58
N ARG A 13 3.45 -33.80 -6.25
CA ARG A 13 4.62 -33.26 -5.53
C ARG A 13 4.04 -32.39 -4.41
N PRO A 14 4.57 -32.45 -3.18
CA PRO A 14 4.22 -31.43 -2.20
C PRO A 14 4.39 -30.06 -2.86
N ALA A 15 3.36 -29.22 -2.79
CA ALA A 15 3.43 -27.88 -3.34
C ALA A 15 4.71 -27.22 -2.80
N GLU A 16 5.62 -26.81 -3.69
CA GLU A 16 6.84 -26.15 -3.27
C GLU A 16 6.43 -24.87 -2.51
N THR A 17 6.85 -24.73 -1.26
CA THR A 17 6.57 -23.53 -0.47
C THR A 17 7.43 -22.38 -0.98
N ILE A 18 6.90 -21.16 -0.97
CA ILE A 18 7.73 -19.97 -1.23
C ILE A 18 8.88 -19.87 -0.23
N THR A 19 10.00 -19.30 -0.66
CA THR A 19 11.19 -19.12 0.18
C THR A 19 11.01 -17.97 1.18
N ASP A 20 11.81 -17.96 2.26
CA ASP A 20 11.83 -16.86 3.23
C ASP A 20 12.17 -15.50 2.58
N ASN A 21 13.02 -15.52 1.55
CA ASN A 21 13.33 -14.32 0.79
C ASN A 21 12.16 -13.86 -0.08
N GLU A 22 11.43 -14.76 -0.74
CA GLU A 22 10.19 -14.40 -1.44
C GLU A 22 9.14 -13.84 -0.48
N LEU A 23 9.05 -14.38 0.73
CA LEU A 23 8.18 -13.89 1.78
C LEU A 23 8.58 -12.48 2.25
N LYS A 24 9.86 -12.24 2.51
CA LYS A 24 10.41 -10.91 2.81
C LYS A 24 10.16 -9.91 1.68
N ALA A 25 10.41 -10.32 0.42
CA ALA A 25 10.15 -9.50 -0.76
C ALA A 25 8.66 -9.13 -0.86
N THR A 26 7.78 -10.12 -0.63
CA THR A 26 6.32 -9.94 -0.61
C THR A 26 5.92 -8.92 0.44
N ILE A 27 6.37 -9.06 1.69
CA ILE A 27 6.01 -8.12 2.75
C ILE A 27 6.61 -6.73 2.48
N TYR A 28 7.88 -6.63 2.11
CA TYR A 28 8.52 -5.33 1.85
C TYR A 28 7.86 -4.59 0.68
N LEU A 29 7.63 -5.26 -0.45
CA LEU A 29 7.16 -4.61 -1.68
C LEU A 29 5.63 -4.53 -1.77
N ALA A 30 4.91 -5.62 -1.47
CA ALA A 30 3.45 -5.62 -1.59
C ALA A 30 2.76 -4.95 -0.41
N VAL A 31 3.15 -5.30 0.83
CA VAL A 31 2.59 -4.67 2.03
C VAL A 31 3.22 -3.30 2.25
N GLY A 32 4.55 -3.21 2.21
CA GLY A 32 5.24 -1.93 2.38
C GLY A 32 5.01 -0.99 1.20
N VAL A 33 5.70 -1.22 0.08
CA VAL A 33 5.80 -0.19 -0.99
C VAL A 33 4.45 0.10 -1.65
N ALA A 34 3.71 -0.93 -2.06
CA ALA A 34 2.46 -0.75 -2.80
C ALA A 34 1.32 -0.21 -1.95
N SER A 35 1.24 -0.59 -0.67
CA SER A 35 0.11 -0.20 0.18
C SER A 35 0.40 0.98 1.11
N GLU A 36 1.61 1.09 1.67
CA GLU A 36 1.90 1.99 2.81
C GLU A 36 2.91 3.08 2.43
N GLY A 37 3.95 2.72 1.68
CA GLY A 37 5.04 3.60 1.26
C GLY A 37 4.76 4.42 0.01
N SER A 38 3.58 4.24 -0.61
CA SER A 38 3.16 4.94 -1.82
C SER A 38 2.04 5.93 -1.56
N VAL A 39 2.22 7.17 -2.00
CA VAL A 39 1.13 8.16 -2.08
C VAL A 39 1.01 8.64 -3.51
N ARG A 40 -0.05 8.17 -4.20
CA ARG A 40 -0.33 8.56 -5.59
C ARG A 40 0.91 8.40 -6.49
N GLY A 41 1.55 7.24 -6.44
CA GLY A 41 2.73 6.92 -7.26
C GLY A 41 4.05 7.54 -6.81
N ARG A 42 4.09 8.30 -5.71
CA ARG A 42 5.34 8.78 -5.08
C ARG A 42 5.80 7.80 -4.02
N ASN A 43 7.11 7.59 -3.93
CA ASN A 43 7.72 6.97 -2.77
C ASN A 43 7.82 8.01 -1.64
N VAL A 44 7.12 7.79 -0.53
CA VAL A 44 7.12 8.70 0.63
C VAL A 44 7.83 8.10 1.85
N ALA A 45 8.49 6.94 1.69
CA ALA A 45 9.14 6.25 2.80
C ALA A 45 10.22 7.11 3.50
N TYR A 46 10.92 7.95 2.74
CA TYR A 46 12.04 8.77 3.23
C TYR A 46 11.62 10.22 3.54
N GLU A 47 10.36 10.44 3.91
CA GLU A 47 9.84 11.74 4.31
C GLU A 47 9.09 11.59 5.64
N LEU A 48 9.17 12.59 6.51
CA LEU A 48 8.36 12.61 7.71
C LEU A 48 6.90 12.88 7.34
N SER A 49 6.06 11.84 7.45
CA SER A 49 4.67 11.87 7.01
C SER A 49 3.72 12.00 8.19
N PHE A 50 2.76 12.92 8.11
CA PHE A 50 1.72 13.04 9.12
C PHE A 50 0.49 12.22 8.74
N ALA A 51 -0.02 11.45 9.70
CA ALA A 51 -1.19 10.62 9.48
C ALA A 51 -2.51 11.40 9.53
N GLY A 52 -2.71 12.34 8.60
CA GLY A 52 -3.89 13.21 8.55
C GLY A 52 -3.72 14.43 7.66
N TYR A 53 -4.42 15.52 8.01
CA TYR A 53 -4.32 16.80 7.32
C TYR A 53 -3.56 17.83 8.13
N ILE A 54 -2.73 18.61 7.45
CA ILE A 54 -2.11 19.82 8.00
C ILE A 54 -2.84 20.98 7.36
N HIS A 55 -3.63 21.70 8.15
CA HIS A 55 -4.53 22.74 7.65
C HIS A 55 -3.84 24.05 7.35
N GLN A 56 -4.33 24.73 6.31
CA GLN A 56 -4.07 26.14 6.10
C GLN A 56 -5.08 26.99 6.88
N SER A 57 -4.69 28.22 7.22
CA SER A 57 -5.57 29.15 7.94
C SER A 57 -6.90 29.36 7.19
N GLY A 58 -8.02 29.15 7.89
CA GLY A 58 -9.36 29.35 7.35
C GLY A 58 -10.01 28.09 6.77
N GLU A 59 -9.27 26.98 6.65
CA GLU A 59 -9.86 25.70 6.27
C GLU A 59 -10.83 25.19 7.33
N THR A 60 -11.89 24.50 6.89
CA THR A 60 -12.81 23.78 7.77
C THR A 60 -12.49 22.30 7.79
N SER A 61 -13.00 21.62 8.81
CA SER A 61 -12.84 20.16 8.97
C SER A 61 -13.24 19.45 7.69
N ARG A 62 -12.36 18.57 7.20
CA ARG A 62 -12.67 17.74 6.02
C ARG A 62 -13.66 16.63 6.39
N ARG A 63 -13.86 16.38 7.68
CA ARG A 63 -14.94 15.55 8.23
C ARG A 63 -16.12 16.45 8.61
N GLN A 64 -17.23 16.35 7.87
CA GLN A 64 -18.48 17.07 8.17
C GLN A 64 -19.07 16.71 9.55
N PRO A 65 -19.89 17.59 10.13
CA PRO A 65 -19.49 18.84 10.74
C PRO A 65 -19.22 18.58 12.23
N ILE A 66 -17.96 18.48 12.63
CA ILE A 66 -17.61 18.75 14.02
C ILE A 66 -17.65 20.28 14.15
N GLU A 67 -18.20 20.82 15.23
CA GLU A 67 -18.21 22.24 15.62
C GLU A 67 -16.79 22.84 15.81
N ALA A 68 -15.79 22.29 15.16
CA ALA A 68 -14.48 22.88 14.97
C ALA A 68 -14.66 24.12 14.07
N GLY A 69 -14.62 25.31 14.68
CA GLY A 69 -14.40 26.54 13.94
C GLY A 69 -13.17 26.44 13.01
N ALA A 70 -12.98 27.45 12.16
CA ALA A 70 -11.91 27.46 11.17
C ALA A 70 -10.53 27.09 11.78
N PHE A 71 -9.83 26.18 11.11
CA PHE A 71 -8.49 25.76 11.50
C PHE A 71 -7.51 26.93 11.32
N ARG A 72 -6.49 26.95 12.17
CA ARG A 72 -5.34 27.86 12.00
C ARG A 72 -4.27 27.19 11.16
N ASP A 73 -3.39 28.01 10.59
CA ASP A 73 -2.27 27.52 9.80
C ASP A 73 -1.39 26.54 10.60
N GLY A 74 -1.07 25.39 10.01
CA GLY A 74 -0.29 24.34 10.63
C GLY A 74 -1.05 23.48 11.65
N GLN A 75 -2.36 23.66 11.83
CA GLN A 75 -3.13 22.83 12.75
C GLN A 75 -3.39 21.45 12.14
N LEU A 76 -3.23 20.40 12.96
CA LEU A 76 -3.34 19.01 12.54
C LEU A 76 -4.77 18.47 12.73
N GLU A 77 -5.26 17.75 11.72
CA GLU A 77 -6.44 16.90 11.79
C GLU A 77 -6.00 15.44 11.56
N PRO A 78 -5.71 14.67 12.63
CA PRO A 78 -5.27 13.30 12.50
C PRO A 78 -6.41 12.39 12.06
N ILE A 79 -6.04 11.39 11.28
CA ILE A 79 -6.93 10.32 10.85
C ILE A 79 -6.74 9.17 11.83
N TYR A 80 -7.82 8.82 12.53
CA TYR A 80 -7.80 7.81 13.61
C TYR A 80 -6.75 8.14 14.67
N ASN A 81 -6.14 7.16 15.33
CA ASN A 81 -5.21 7.41 16.44
C ASN A 81 -3.74 7.55 16.01
N SER A 82 -3.48 7.74 14.72
CA SER A 82 -2.12 7.79 14.17
C SER A 82 -1.50 9.19 14.24
N GLY A 83 -0.17 9.22 14.28
CA GLY A 83 0.67 10.41 14.44
C GLY A 83 1.62 10.65 13.27
N TYR A 84 2.88 10.99 13.55
CA TYR A 84 3.91 11.00 12.52
C TYR A 84 4.47 9.61 12.26
N SER A 85 4.82 9.35 11.00
CA SER A 85 5.39 8.09 10.56
C SER A 85 6.51 8.29 9.54
N ILE A 86 7.31 7.24 9.37
CA ILE A 86 8.36 7.09 8.35
C ILE A 86 8.37 5.65 7.81
N GLY A 87 9.11 5.42 6.74
CA GLY A 87 9.39 4.07 6.24
C GLY A 87 8.31 3.51 5.33
N THR A 88 8.69 2.48 4.58
CA THR A 88 7.77 1.83 3.66
C THR A 88 6.73 0.99 4.36
N LEU A 89 6.97 0.48 5.58
CA LEU A 89 5.97 -0.23 6.39
C LEU A 89 5.33 0.66 7.46
N GLN A 90 5.55 1.98 7.37
CA GLN A 90 4.98 3.00 8.26
C GLN A 90 5.25 2.75 9.75
N THR A 91 6.44 3.11 10.21
CA THR A 91 6.74 3.23 11.64
C THR A 91 6.04 4.45 12.22
N ASP A 92 4.86 4.27 12.81
CA ASP A 92 4.14 5.34 13.54
C ASP A 92 4.78 5.58 14.92
N PHE A 93 5.38 6.75 15.11
CA PHE A 93 6.10 7.09 16.35
C PHE A 93 5.20 7.25 17.57
N GLY A 94 3.92 7.61 17.37
CA GLY A 94 2.95 7.69 18.45
C GLY A 94 2.56 6.31 18.97
N GLN A 95 2.43 5.34 18.08
CA GLN A 95 2.17 3.94 18.43
C GLN A 95 3.43 3.27 19.01
N GLN A 96 4.59 3.54 18.41
CA GLN A 96 5.89 3.01 18.84
C GLN A 96 6.54 3.81 19.98
N ARG A 97 5.80 4.69 20.66
CA ARG A 97 6.36 5.63 21.66
C ARG A 97 7.06 4.97 22.86
N ASN A 98 6.78 3.70 23.09
CA ASN A 98 7.37 2.88 24.17
C ASN A 98 8.31 1.79 23.64
N ASP A 99 8.44 1.67 22.32
CA ASP A 99 9.38 0.74 21.71
C ASP A 99 10.81 1.28 21.89
N PRO A 100 11.75 0.52 22.45
CA PRO A 100 13.10 1.01 22.73
C PRO A 100 13.91 1.33 21.46
N ASP A 101 13.58 0.69 20.33
CA ASP A 101 14.37 0.72 19.10
C ASP A 101 13.73 1.54 17.97
N ARG A 102 12.42 1.82 18.08
CA ARG A 102 11.61 2.41 16.99
C ARG A 102 10.87 3.69 17.36
N ASN A 103 11.09 4.20 18.57
CA ASN A 103 10.47 5.45 19.02
C ASN A 103 11.08 6.70 18.35
N ALA A 104 10.43 7.85 18.55
CA ALA A 104 10.88 9.13 18.01
C ALA A 104 12.28 9.55 18.48
N ASP A 105 12.67 9.20 19.71
CA ASP A 105 13.99 9.57 20.24
C ASP A 105 15.12 8.86 19.49
N GLN A 106 14.90 7.64 18.99
CA GLN A 106 15.87 6.96 18.14
C GLN A 106 16.09 7.68 16.80
N LEU A 107 15.03 8.21 16.18
CA LEU A 107 15.15 9.04 14.98
C LEU A 107 15.95 10.30 15.27
N LEU A 108 15.61 11.00 16.36
CA LEU A 108 16.28 12.26 16.72
C LEU A 108 17.74 12.05 17.12
N ASN A 109 18.07 10.92 17.75
CA ASN A 109 19.45 10.55 18.05
C ASN A 109 20.25 10.28 16.77
N ALA A 110 19.69 9.51 15.83
CA ALA A 110 20.33 9.25 14.53
C ALA A 110 20.55 10.56 13.75
N TYR A 111 19.53 11.42 13.73
CA TYR A 111 19.62 12.77 13.18
C TYR A 111 20.77 13.58 13.82
N GLN A 112 20.86 13.62 15.15
CA GLN A 112 21.89 14.42 15.84
C GLN A 112 23.30 13.89 15.57
N VAL A 113 23.47 12.57 15.35
CA VAL A 113 24.75 12.00 14.93
C VAL A 113 25.14 12.52 13.55
N TRP A 114 24.25 12.39 12.57
CA TRP A 114 24.49 12.91 11.21
C TRP A 114 24.71 14.43 11.20
N ALA A 115 23.89 15.19 11.93
CA ALA A 115 23.98 16.65 11.98
C ALA A 115 25.32 17.15 12.56
N ARG A 116 26.00 16.38 13.44
CA ARG A 116 27.35 16.72 13.92
C ARG A 116 28.39 16.66 12.80
N GLU A 117 28.24 15.74 11.86
CA GLU A 117 29.13 15.61 10.70
C GLU A 117 28.94 16.76 9.72
N GLN A 118 27.71 17.29 9.63
CA GLN A 118 27.36 18.41 8.75
C GLN A 118 27.75 19.79 9.30
N VAL A 119 28.17 19.90 10.58
CA VAL A 119 28.28 21.20 11.26
C VAL A 119 29.29 22.15 10.62
N ASN A 120 30.31 21.62 9.95
CA ASN A 120 31.32 22.42 9.25
C ASN A 120 30.76 23.10 7.99
N GLU A 121 29.79 22.47 7.35
CA GLU A 121 29.15 22.96 6.12
C GLU A 121 27.86 23.73 6.43
N ASN A 122 27.14 23.31 7.47
CA ASN A 122 25.90 23.93 7.91
C ASN A 122 25.78 23.90 9.45
N PRO A 123 26.29 24.94 10.15
CA PRO A 123 26.26 25.02 11.62
C PRO A 123 24.85 25.02 12.22
N GLY A 124 23.81 25.36 11.44
CA GLY A 124 22.42 25.38 11.86
C GLY A 124 21.72 24.01 11.86
N MET A 125 22.44 22.93 11.53
CA MET A 125 21.89 21.57 11.49
C MET A 125 21.71 20.96 12.88
N LEU A 126 22.51 21.30 13.89
CA LEU A 126 22.31 20.69 15.21
C LEU A 126 21.06 21.25 15.88
N LEU A 127 20.18 20.35 16.35
CA LEU A 127 19.07 20.78 17.19
C LEU A 127 19.61 21.15 18.57
N THR A 128 19.19 22.31 19.07
CA THR A 128 19.34 22.65 20.49
C THR A 128 18.54 21.67 21.35
N GLN A 129 18.85 21.59 22.65
CA GLN A 129 18.09 20.72 23.56
C GLN A 129 16.59 21.06 23.60
N GLN A 130 16.25 22.34 23.46
CA GLN A 130 14.85 22.78 23.40
C GLN A 130 14.16 22.29 22.12
N GLU A 131 14.81 22.43 20.97
CA GLU A 131 14.27 21.93 19.70
C GLU A 131 14.18 20.40 19.67
N TYR A 132 15.16 19.69 20.24
CA TYR A 132 15.10 18.24 20.41
C TYR A 132 13.87 17.82 21.22
N ASN A 133 13.68 18.42 22.40
CA ASN A 133 12.54 18.11 23.27
C ASN A 133 11.21 18.42 22.58
N GLN A 134 11.15 19.54 21.84
CA GLN A 134 9.96 19.91 21.07
C GLN A 134 9.68 18.91 19.96
N ALA A 135 10.70 18.49 19.20
CA ALA A 135 10.57 17.49 18.16
C ALA A 135 10.09 16.14 18.73
N SER A 136 10.71 15.68 19.82
CA SER A 136 10.35 14.41 20.47
C SER A 136 8.90 14.42 20.93
N LEU A 137 8.47 15.48 21.62
CA LEU A 137 7.08 15.64 22.04
C LEU A 137 6.14 15.63 20.83
N SER A 138 6.43 16.40 19.78
CA SER A 138 5.55 16.48 18.62
C SER A 138 5.43 15.16 17.84
N LEU A 139 6.53 14.41 17.71
CA LEU A 139 6.59 13.13 16.98
C LEU A 139 5.86 12.01 17.72
N ARG A 140 5.94 11.97 19.05
CA ARG A 140 5.35 10.89 19.88
C ARG A 140 3.84 11.01 20.09
N ARG A 141 3.21 12.07 19.59
CA ARG A 141 1.77 12.28 19.75
C ARG A 141 0.98 11.28 18.93
N GLN A 142 -0.03 10.70 19.56
CA GLN A 142 -1.08 9.92 18.90
C GLN A 142 -2.23 10.83 18.45
N GLY A 143 -3.06 10.35 17.52
CA GLY A 143 -4.17 11.13 16.98
C GLY A 143 -5.16 11.62 18.04
N ASN A 144 -5.40 10.87 19.12
CA ASN A 144 -6.24 11.32 20.24
C ASN A 144 -5.61 12.46 21.04
N GLU A 145 -4.27 12.47 21.19
CA GLU A 145 -3.55 13.52 21.90
C GLU A 145 -3.53 14.81 21.06
N ILE A 146 -3.39 14.69 19.75
CA ILE A 146 -3.51 15.81 18.80
C ILE A 146 -4.95 16.36 18.78
N ARG A 147 -5.95 15.48 18.88
CA ARG A 147 -7.38 15.86 18.96
C ARG A 147 -7.83 16.38 20.32
N GLY A 148 -7.00 16.28 21.37
CA GLY A 148 -7.36 16.63 22.74
C GLY A 148 -8.01 18.01 22.85
N ASP A 149 -8.59 18.33 24.01
CA ASP A 149 -9.29 19.61 24.19
C ASP A 149 -8.41 20.78 23.74
N ARG A 150 -8.83 21.43 22.64
CA ARG A 150 -8.08 22.49 21.94
C ARG A 150 -7.89 23.73 22.80
N GLN A 151 -8.53 23.83 23.97
CA GLN A 151 -8.35 24.91 24.92
C GLN A 151 -7.35 24.56 26.04
N THR A 152 -7.04 23.28 26.25
CA THR A 152 -6.17 22.80 27.35
C THR A 152 -4.95 22.01 26.87
N ALA A 153 -4.88 21.67 25.57
CA ALA A 153 -3.70 21.08 24.96
C ALA A 153 -2.51 22.06 24.96
N ILE A 154 -1.35 21.59 25.42
CA ILE A 154 -0.13 22.37 25.64
C ILE A 154 0.40 22.99 24.33
N ASP A 155 0.03 22.42 23.18
CA ASP A 155 0.43 22.85 21.84
C ASP A 155 -0.74 22.97 20.84
N ASN A 156 -2.00 22.88 21.28
CA ASN A 156 -3.23 22.98 20.45
C ASN A 156 -3.29 22.08 19.18
N GLY A 157 -2.48 21.01 19.10
CA GLY A 157 -2.47 20.12 17.93
C GLY A 157 -1.82 20.72 16.69
N TYR A 158 -0.77 21.54 16.83
CA TYR A 158 0.00 22.08 15.68
C TYR A 158 1.07 21.10 15.15
N ASP A 159 1.44 21.28 13.88
CA ASP A 159 2.55 20.61 13.18
C ASP A 159 3.90 20.87 13.89
N ILE A 160 4.88 20.03 13.60
CA ILE A 160 6.26 20.26 14.01
C ILE A 160 6.73 21.60 13.43
N PRO A 161 7.43 22.46 14.19
CA PRO A 161 7.93 23.73 13.67
C PRO A 161 8.69 23.55 12.35
N THR A 162 8.37 24.38 11.35
CA THR A 162 8.87 24.24 9.97
C THR A 162 10.39 24.13 9.91
N GLY A 163 11.13 24.92 10.71
CA GLY A 163 12.59 24.85 10.74
C GLY A 163 13.14 23.50 11.23
N ILE A 164 12.48 22.87 12.21
CA ILE A 164 12.84 21.53 12.69
C ILE A 164 12.49 20.49 11.61
N LYS A 165 11.27 20.54 11.08
CA LYS A 165 10.77 19.60 10.06
C LYS A 165 11.63 19.60 8.80
N THR A 166 12.04 20.78 8.31
CA THR A 166 12.94 20.92 7.16
C THR A 166 14.27 20.22 7.40
N ARG A 167 14.88 20.36 8.58
CA ARG A 167 16.15 19.69 8.87
C ARG A 167 16.00 18.18 9.03
N LEU A 168 14.93 17.72 9.69
CA LEU A 168 14.63 16.28 9.78
C LEU A 168 14.45 15.67 8.37
N ASN A 169 13.74 16.36 7.47
CA ASN A 169 13.61 15.90 6.09
C ASN A 169 14.94 15.94 5.32
N ALA A 170 15.83 16.90 5.61
CA ALA A 170 17.17 16.91 5.03
C ALA A 170 18.01 15.69 5.46
N PHE A 171 17.91 15.28 6.73
CA PHE A 171 18.49 14.02 7.19
C PHE A 171 17.88 12.83 6.45
N MET A 172 16.55 12.76 6.37
CA MET A 172 15.84 11.65 5.74
C MET A 172 16.18 11.49 4.24
N ALA A 173 16.50 12.60 3.56
CA ALA A 173 16.96 12.60 2.17
C ALA A 173 18.44 12.22 2.00
N SER A 174 19.24 12.16 3.08
CA SER A 174 20.65 11.75 3.04
C SER A 174 20.79 10.23 3.10
N ASP A 175 21.94 9.70 2.66
CA ASP A 175 22.22 8.25 2.76
C ASP A 175 22.11 7.71 4.20
N ALA A 176 22.48 8.52 5.19
CA ALA A 176 22.36 8.16 6.60
C ALA A 176 20.89 8.03 7.03
N GLY A 177 20.03 8.95 6.58
CA GLY A 177 18.59 8.90 6.85
C GLY A 177 17.89 7.78 6.10
N ILE A 178 18.18 7.62 4.80
CA ILE A 178 17.66 6.52 3.99
C ILE A 178 18.03 5.17 4.62
N THR A 179 19.29 4.99 5.04
CA THR A 179 19.75 3.79 5.76
C THR A 179 19.01 3.61 7.09
N TYR A 180 18.83 4.68 7.87
CA TYR A 180 18.10 4.61 9.13
C TYR A 180 16.66 4.12 8.91
N VAL A 181 15.95 4.73 7.97
CA VAL A 181 14.57 4.36 7.63
C VAL A 181 14.49 2.91 7.16
N HIS A 182 15.37 2.51 6.25
CA HIS A 182 15.43 1.14 5.76
C HIS A 182 15.64 0.13 6.91
N ASN A 183 16.51 0.45 7.87
CA ASN A 183 16.70 -0.42 9.04
C ASN A 183 15.45 -0.52 9.93
N GLN A 184 14.59 0.51 9.97
CA GLN A 184 13.30 0.42 10.65
C GLN A 184 12.34 -0.52 9.91
N ASP A 185 12.31 -0.44 8.58
CA ASP A 185 11.51 -1.35 7.74
C ASP A 185 11.98 -2.80 7.89
N VAL A 186 13.30 -3.06 7.92
CA VAL A 186 13.87 -4.39 8.18
C VAL A 186 13.42 -4.93 9.54
N ARG A 187 13.49 -4.13 10.61
CA ARG A 187 13.02 -4.53 11.95
C ARG A 187 11.53 -4.85 11.96
N GLN A 188 10.72 -4.09 11.21
CA GLN A 188 9.29 -4.36 11.11
C GLN A 188 9.02 -5.68 10.37
N ILE A 189 9.78 -6.01 9.34
CA ILE A 189 9.67 -7.30 8.65
C ILE A 189 10.07 -8.45 9.55
N ASP A 190 11.21 -8.32 10.25
CA ASP A 190 11.64 -9.33 11.22
C ASP A 190 10.59 -9.53 12.33
N HIS A 191 9.90 -8.45 12.73
CA HIS A 191 8.78 -8.54 13.65
C HIS A 191 7.59 -9.31 13.05
N LEU A 192 7.16 -9.02 11.82
CA LEU A 192 6.05 -9.71 11.15
C LEU A 192 6.37 -11.19 10.86
N LEU A 193 7.65 -11.54 10.72
CA LEU A 193 8.14 -12.90 10.46
C LEU A 193 8.69 -13.62 11.70
N ARG A 194 8.50 -13.04 12.89
CA ARG A 194 8.98 -13.63 14.15
C ARG A 194 8.31 -14.98 14.40
N GLU A 195 9.00 -15.85 15.12
CA GLU A 195 8.43 -17.10 15.60
C GLU A 195 7.18 -16.83 16.45
N GLY A 196 6.09 -17.56 16.17
CA GLY A 196 4.78 -17.32 16.78
C GLY A 196 4.04 -16.06 16.29
N GLY A 197 4.59 -15.32 15.32
CA GLY A 197 3.89 -14.24 14.61
C GLY A 197 2.84 -14.76 13.63
N ALA A 198 2.01 -13.86 13.08
CA ALA A 198 0.83 -14.25 12.30
C ALA A 198 1.19 -15.04 11.05
N VAL A 199 2.23 -14.60 10.34
CA VAL A 199 2.68 -15.24 9.09
C VAL A 199 3.26 -16.63 9.35
N ARG A 200 4.08 -16.79 10.40
CA ARG A 200 4.64 -18.10 10.76
C ARG A 200 3.56 -19.09 11.17
N GLN A 201 2.56 -18.63 11.91
CA GLN A 201 1.42 -19.50 12.26
C GLN A 201 0.54 -19.85 11.06
N LEU A 202 0.42 -18.95 10.06
CA LEU A 202 -0.23 -19.26 8.79
C LEU A 202 0.52 -20.37 8.04
N GLU A 203 1.86 -20.31 7.97
CA GLU A 203 2.70 -21.32 7.29
C GLU A 203 2.52 -22.73 7.88
N ASP A 204 2.19 -22.83 9.16
CA ASP A 204 1.92 -24.10 9.84
C ASP A 204 0.54 -24.70 9.53
N THR A 205 -0.35 -23.95 8.88
CA THR A 205 -1.71 -24.42 8.57
C THR A 205 -1.74 -25.33 7.34
N SER A 206 -2.64 -26.32 7.35
CA SER A 206 -2.88 -27.16 6.17
C SER A 206 -3.43 -26.38 4.98
N LEU A 207 -4.17 -25.29 5.22
CA LEU A 207 -4.66 -24.41 4.14
C LEU A 207 -3.49 -23.80 3.36
N TYR A 208 -2.47 -23.30 4.05
CA TYR A 208 -1.30 -22.68 3.42
C TYR A 208 -0.39 -23.72 2.75
N GLN A 209 -0.12 -24.83 3.42
CA GLN A 209 0.79 -25.88 2.91
C GLN A 209 0.25 -26.56 1.65
N ASN A 210 -1.06 -26.63 1.49
CA ASN A 210 -1.71 -27.20 0.30
C ASN A 210 -2.02 -26.17 -0.78
N ALA A 211 -1.77 -24.87 -0.54
CA ALA A 211 -2.02 -23.80 -1.49
C ALA A 211 -0.94 -23.74 -2.58
N THR A 212 -1.29 -23.15 -3.73
CA THR A 212 -0.30 -22.77 -4.75
C THR A 212 0.65 -21.70 -4.20
N GLN A 213 1.84 -21.55 -4.77
CA GLN A 213 2.78 -20.50 -4.36
C GLN A 213 2.19 -19.09 -4.53
N ASP A 214 1.40 -18.87 -5.58
CA ASP A 214 0.70 -17.61 -5.80
C ASP A 214 -0.33 -17.35 -4.68
N ASP A 215 -1.07 -18.39 -4.25
CA ASP A 215 -2.01 -18.26 -3.15
C ASP A 215 -1.30 -18.12 -1.80
N GLN A 216 -0.15 -18.77 -1.59
CA GLN A 216 0.70 -18.55 -0.43
C GLN A 216 1.14 -17.08 -0.34
N ILE A 217 1.54 -16.46 -1.46
CA ILE A 217 1.87 -15.03 -1.54
C ILE A 217 0.65 -14.18 -1.14
N ARG A 218 -0.54 -14.47 -1.69
CA ARG A 218 -1.77 -13.73 -1.36
C ARG A 218 -2.17 -13.89 0.11
N MET A 219 -2.15 -15.11 0.65
CA MET A 219 -2.51 -15.39 2.04
C MET A 219 -1.52 -14.71 3.01
N ALA A 220 -0.21 -14.84 2.76
CA ALA A 220 0.82 -14.18 3.56
C ALA A 220 0.67 -12.65 3.52
N THR A 221 0.35 -12.08 2.35
CA THR A 221 0.10 -10.63 2.20
C THR A 221 -1.07 -10.18 3.07
N VAL A 222 -2.19 -10.89 3.04
CA VAL A 222 -3.38 -10.54 3.83
C VAL A 222 -3.09 -10.61 5.32
N ILE A 223 -2.45 -11.69 5.78
CA ILE A 223 -2.15 -11.91 7.20
C ILE A 223 -1.07 -10.93 7.70
N ALA A 224 0.00 -10.70 6.92
CA ALA A 224 1.04 -9.73 7.27
C ALA A 224 0.46 -8.30 7.35
N LYS A 225 -0.41 -7.91 6.41
CA LYS A 225 -1.08 -6.61 6.44
C LYS A 225 -2.01 -6.48 7.65
N LEU A 226 -2.74 -7.54 8.01
CA LEU A 226 -3.62 -7.55 9.18
C LEU A 226 -2.82 -7.37 10.47
N GLU A 227 -1.71 -8.07 10.63
CA GLU A 227 -0.82 -7.90 11.80
C GLU A 227 -0.14 -6.52 11.80
N ASN A 228 0.30 -6.02 10.64
CA ASN A 228 0.91 -4.70 10.53
C ASN A 228 -0.04 -3.59 10.98
N GLN A 229 -1.32 -3.72 10.65
CA GLN A 229 -2.33 -2.71 10.96
C GLN A 229 -2.91 -2.84 12.38
N ASP A 230 -3.10 -4.06 12.90
CA ASP A 230 -3.85 -4.27 14.14
C ASP A 230 -3.13 -5.10 15.21
N GLY A 231 -1.84 -5.35 15.02
CA GLY A 231 -1.04 -6.22 15.88
C GLY A 231 -1.74 -7.56 16.12
N ALA A 232 -1.73 -8.03 17.36
CA ALA A 232 -2.32 -9.32 17.74
C ALA A 232 -3.84 -9.34 17.94
N ARG A 233 -4.59 -8.30 17.55
CA ARG A 233 -6.01 -8.22 17.90
C ARG A 233 -6.88 -9.21 17.12
N HIS A 234 -6.68 -9.32 15.81
CA HIS A 234 -7.60 -10.05 14.94
C HIS A 234 -7.00 -11.27 14.26
N TRP A 235 -5.70 -11.23 13.89
CA TRP A 235 -5.11 -12.38 13.19
C TRP A 235 -5.17 -13.69 14.00
N PRO A 236 -5.07 -13.74 15.35
CA PRO A 236 -5.14 -15.02 16.06
C PRO A 236 -6.47 -15.74 15.85
N GLY A 237 -7.58 -14.99 15.81
CA GLY A 237 -8.90 -15.56 15.54
C GLY A 237 -9.06 -16.05 14.10
N VAL A 238 -8.42 -15.38 13.13
CA VAL A 238 -8.38 -15.86 11.74
C VAL A 238 -7.59 -17.17 11.64
N ILE A 239 -6.44 -17.28 12.31
CA ILE A 239 -5.65 -18.51 12.33
C ILE A 239 -6.41 -19.65 13.05
N GLU A 240 -7.09 -19.37 14.16
CA GLU A 240 -7.95 -20.35 14.86
C GLU A 240 -9.04 -20.90 13.93
N GLN A 241 -9.71 -20.01 13.18
CA GLN A 241 -10.72 -20.37 12.19
C GLN A 241 -10.17 -21.17 11.00
N ILE A 242 -8.91 -20.95 10.62
CA ILE A 242 -8.27 -21.81 9.62
C ILE A 242 -8.03 -23.21 10.19
N ASN A 243 -7.52 -23.29 11.43
CA ASN A 243 -7.18 -24.56 12.08
C ASN A 243 -8.42 -25.41 12.41
N ASP A 244 -9.56 -24.80 12.73
CA ASP A 244 -10.81 -25.51 12.97
C ASP A 244 -11.61 -25.82 11.67
N GLY A 245 -11.13 -25.32 10.53
CA GLY A 245 -11.72 -25.54 9.20
C GLY A 245 -12.91 -24.63 8.86
N SER A 246 -13.23 -23.63 9.68
CA SER A 246 -14.26 -22.63 9.35
C SER A 246 -13.79 -21.62 8.29
N ILE A 247 -12.48 -21.44 8.13
CA ILE A 247 -11.84 -20.79 6.98
C ILE A 247 -11.00 -21.84 6.24
N ASP A 248 -11.41 -22.19 5.03
CA ASP A 248 -10.78 -23.22 4.20
C ASP A 248 -10.27 -22.68 2.85
N SER A 249 -10.25 -21.35 2.69
CA SER A 249 -9.93 -20.70 1.42
C SER A 249 -9.35 -19.30 1.62
N LEU A 250 -8.65 -18.80 0.60
CA LEU A 250 -8.16 -17.42 0.56
C LEU A 250 -9.31 -16.40 0.72
N ASP A 251 -10.48 -16.66 0.12
CA ASP A 251 -11.63 -15.75 0.25
C ASP A 251 -12.21 -15.76 1.67
N GLY A 252 -12.14 -16.90 2.37
CA GLY A 252 -12.44 -16.97 3.80
C GLY A 252 -11.48 -16.11 4.63
N ILE A 253 -10.16 -16.18 4.35
CA ILE A 253 -9.15 -15.32 5.01
C ILE A 253 -9.47 -13.84 4.75
N LYS A 254 -9.77 -13.47 3.50
CA LYS A 254 -10.17 -12.10 3.15
C LYS A 254 -11.43 -11.68 3.92
N ALA A 255 -12.43 -12.54 4.03
CA ALA A 255 -13.67 -12.25 4.75
C ALA A 255 -13.47 -12.06 6.26
N GLY A 256 -12.49 -12.78 6.85
CA GLY A 256 -12.07 -12.64 8.24
C GLY A 256 -11.40 -11.29 8.57
N VAL A 257 -10.96 -10.53 7.57
CA VAL A 257 -10.42 -9.18 7.77
C VAL A 257 -11.55 -8.20 8.13
N PRO A 258 -11.41 -7.43 9.23
CA PRO A 258 -12.39 -6.43 9.63
C PRO A 258 -12.74 -5.44 8.52
N GLN A 259 -14.01 -5.03 8.43
CA GLN A 259 -14.51 -4.19 7.33
C GLN A 259 -13.69 -2.91 7.10
N HIS A 260 -13.27 -2.26 8.19
CA HIS A 260 -12.51 -1.01 8.14
C HIS A 260 -11.06 -1.18 7.61
N LEU A 261 -10.56 -2.42 7.51
CA LEU A 261 -9.25 -2.80 6.97
C LEU A 261 -9.30 -3.39 5.56
N ARG A 262 -10.49 -3.51 4.95
CA ARG A 262 -10.62 -4.18 3.64
C ARG A 262 -9.91 -3.43 2.51
N GLY A 263 -10.06 -2.11 2.42
CA GLY A 263 -9.36 -1.33 1.38
C GLY A 263 -7.84 -1.40 1.49
N ASP A 264 -7.35 -1.62 2.70
CA ASP A 264 -5.94 -1.81 3.03
C ASP A 264 -5.39 -3.14 2.56
N ARG A 265 -6.13 -4.21 2.88
CA ARG A 265 -5.91 -5.55 2.39
C ARG A 265 -5.89 -5.56 0.86
N ASP A 266 -6.86 -4.90 0.22
CA ASP A 266 -6.99 -4.92 -1.24
C ASP A 266 -5.85 -4.17 -1.93
N ASN A 267 -5.35 -3.08 -1.34
CA ASN A 267 -4.12 -2.43 -1.81
C ASN A 267 -2.89 -3.33 -1.73
N ALA A 268 -2.71 -4.02 -0.60
CA ALA A 268 -1.60 -4.96 -0.43
C ALA A 268 -1.72 -6.13 -1.43
N LEU A 269 -2.94 -6.65 -1.66
CA LEU A 269 -3.20 -7.69 -2.66
C LEU A 269 -2.89 -7.24 -4.08
N ARG A 270 -3.13 -5.97 -4.45
CA ARG A 270 -2.66 -5.44 -5.74
C ARG A 270 -1.14 -5.47 -5.87
N GLY A 271 -0.41 -5.21 -4.78
CA GLY A 271 1.03 -5.42 -4.71
C GLY A 271 1.40 -6.91 -4.88
N ALA A 272 0.67 -7.82 -4.23
CA ALA A 272 0.91 -9.25 -4.34
C ALA A 272 0.77 -9.76 -5.78
N GLU A 273 -0.18 -9.21 -6.55
CA GLU A 273 -0.31 -9.52 -7.98
C GLU A 273 0.90 -9.08 -8.80
N VAL A 274 1.63 -8.03 -8.39
CA VAL A 274 2.90 -7.65 -9.02
C VAL A 274 4.02 -8.63 -8.66
N VAL A 275 4.08 -9.09 -7.41
CA VAL A 275 5.01 -10.16 -6.99
C VAL A 275 4.80 -11.41 -7.84
N ILE A 276 3.55 -11.85 -7.96
CA ILE A 276 3.17 -13.03 -8.73
C ILE A 276 3.55 -12.86 -10.21
N ALA A 277 3.27 -11.69 -10.80
CA ALA A 277 3.64 -11.40 -12.19
C ALA A 277 5.18 -11.46 -12.40
N LEU A 278 5.96 -10.81 -11.52
CA LEU A 278 7.42 -10.81 -11.62
C LEU A 278 8.03 -12.20 -11.38
N ARG A 279 7.46 -12.96 -10.45
CA ARG A 279 7.87 -14.32 -10.13
C ARG A 279 7.64 -15.28 -11.31
N ASN A 280 6.50 -15.12 -11.98
CA ASN A 280 6.09 -15.98 -13.08
C ASN A 280 6.51 -15.44 -14.46
N ALA A 281 7.26 -14.33 -14.51
CA ALA A 281 7.77 -13.75 -15.75
C ALA A 281 8.67 -14.76 -16.49
N GLU A 282 8.58 -14.79 -17.81
CA GLU A 282 9.36 -15.74 -18.63
C GLU A 282 10.86 -15.38 -18.65
N ASP A 283 11.74 -16.36 -18.88
CA ASP A 283 13.20 -16.17 -18.85
C ASP A 283 13.71 -15.07 -19.80
N HIS A 284 12.99 -14.78 -20.90
CA HIS A 284 13.37 -13.72 -21.84
C HIS A 284 12.88 -12.32 -21.42
N ASN A 285 11.98 -12.23 -20.44
CA ASN A 285 11.54 -10.95 -19.89
C ASN A 285 12.72 -10.34 -19.11
N PRO A 286 13.18 -9.13 -19.43
CA PRO A 286 14.29 -8.51 -18.71
C PRO A 286 14.01 -8.33 -17.20
N LEU A 287 12.74 -8.30 -16.79
CA LEU A 287 12.36 -8.24 -15.38
C LEU A 287 12.51 -9.57 -14.64
N HIS A 288 12.61 -10.71 -15.34
CA HIS A 288 12.83 -12.02 -14.70
C HIS A 288 14.15 -12.04 -13.93
N THR A 289 15.25 -11.64 -14.60
CA THR A 289 16.57 -11.56 -13.94
C THR A 289 16.59 -10.46 -12.88
N ALA A 290 15.97 -9.31 -13.14
CA ALA A 290 15.87 -8.22 -12.17
C ALA A 290 15.17 -8.69 -10.88
N TRP A 291 14.06 -9.42 -11.02
CA TRP A 291 13.32 -9.98 -9.90
C TRP A 291 14.15 -11.00 -9.11
N GLN A 292 14.85 -11.92 -9.78
CA GLN A 292 15.75 -12.87 -9.12
C GLN A 292 16.85 -12.16 -8.32
N ASN A 293 17.42 -11.08 -8.86
CA ASN A 293 18.45 -10.29 -8.18
C ASN A 293 17.89 -9.57 -6.95
N VAL A 294 16.67 -9.04 -7.03
CA VAL A 294 15.97 -8.44 -5.88
C VAL A 294 15.67 -9.50 -4.81
N VAL A 295 15.10 -10.65 -5.18
CA VAL A 295 14.76 -11.73 -4.24
C VAL A 295 16.00 -12.38 -3.63
N ALA A 296 17.15 -12.34 -4.29
CA ALA A 296 18.40 -12.83 -3.68
C ALA A 296 18.76 -12.04 -2.39
N ASN A 297 18.42 -10.75 -2.32
CA ASN A 297 18.51 -9.95 -1.10
C ASN A 297 17.43 -8.87 -1.07
N PRO A 298 16.19 -9.20 -0.67
CA PRO A 298 15.04 -8.30 -0.80
C PRO A 298 15.12 -7.10 0.14
N LEU A 299 16.01 -7.16 1.14
CA LEU A 299 16.23 -6.12 2.14
C LEU A 299 17.60 -5.46 1.98
N ALA A 300 18.16 -5.47 0.77
CA ALA A 300 19.41 -4.76 0.46
C ALA A 300 19.27 -3.27 0.79
N ASN A 301 20.30 -2.68 1.41
CA ASN A 301 20.31 -1.26 1.75
C ASN A 301 20.28 -0.43 0.44
N PRO A 302 19.24 0.40 0.23
CA PRO A 302 19.09 1.17 -1.01
C PRO A 302 20.26 2.12 -1.31
N THR A 303 21.01 2.56 -0.29
CA THR A 303 22.19 3.44 -0.45
C THR A 303 23.47 2.69 -0.87
N GLN A 304 23.41 1.36 -0.95
CA GLN A 304 24.57 0.51 -1.22
C GLN A 304 24.39 -0.34 -2.48
N LEU A 305 23.27 -0.20 -3.21
CA LEU A 305 22.96 -1.04 -4.37
C LEU A 305 23.99 -0.89 -5.50
N ASN A 306 24.54 0.30 -5.68
CA ASN A 306 25.59 0.57 -6.68
C ASN A 306 26.98 0.03 -6.32
N GLN A 307 27.15 -0.51 -5.11
CA GLN A 307 28.44 -1.03 -4.62
C GLN A 307 28.60 -2.52 -4.92
N ASP A 308 27.54 -3.21 -5.37
CA ASP A 308 27.58 -4.63 -5.69
C ASP A 308 28.26 -4.90 -7.04
N ARG A 309 29.55 -5.26 -6.98
CA ARG A 309 30.35 -5.58 -8.16
C ARG A 309 29.92 -6.85 -8.89
N ALA A 310 29.23 -7.77 -8.22
CA ALA A 310 28.75 -8.99 -8.84
C ALA A 310 27.45 -8.75 -9.62
N ARG A 311 26.69 -7.71 -9.24
CA ARG A 311 25.43 -7.31 -9.87
C ARG A 311 25.47 -5.81 -10.21
N PRO A 312 26.19 -5.42 -11.28
CA PRO A 312 26.43 -4.01 -11.61
C PRO A 312 25.16 -3.20 -11.93
N ASN A 313 24.06 -3.88 -12.28
CA ASN A 313 22.77 -3.25 -12.57
C ASN A 313 21.79 -3.28 -11.38
N LEU A 314 22.21 -3.75 -10.20
CA LEU A 314 21.31 -3.99 -9.07
C LEU A 314 20.53 -2.74 -8.64
N GLU A 315 21.15 -1.56 -8.69
CA GLU A 315 20.46 -0.29 -8.42
C GLU A 315 19.30 -0.04 -9.39
N ALA A 316 19.57 -0.19 -10.69
CA ALA A 316 18.56 -0.02 -11.74
C ALA A 316 17.44 -1.05 -11.62
N GLU A 317 17.81 -2.32 -11.46
CA GLU A 317 16.88 -3.45 -11.31
C GLU A 317 15.97 -3.26 -10.09
N TYR A 318 16.54 -2.97 -8.92
CA TYR A 318 15.79 -2.75 -7.69
C TYR A 318 14.89 -1.51 -7.78
N SER A 319 15.39 -0.41 -8.36
CA SER A 319 14.62 0.82 -8.54
C SER A 319 13.43 0.61 -9.50
N THR A 320 13.63 -0.10 -10.60
CA THR A 320 12.56 -0.45 -11.54
C THR A 320 11.54 -1.36 -10.87
N VAL A 321 11.97 -2.44 -10.22
CA VAL A 321 11.06 -3.35 -9.49
C VAL A 321 10.26 -2.57 -8.45
N LYS A 322 10.92 -1.80 -7.56
CA LYS A 322 10.24 -0.98 -6.55
C LYS A 322 9.25 0.01 -7.17
N SER A 323 9.59 0.62 -8.30
CA SER A 323 8.71 1.57 -8.98
C SER A 323 7.44 0.92 -9.52
N LEU A 324 7.49 -0.34 -9.95
CA LEU A 324 6.28 -1.09 -10.37
C LEU A 324 5.27 -1.20 -9.23
N PHE A 325 5.73 -1.35 -7.97
CA PHE A 325 4.83 -1.39 -6.81
C PHE A 325 4.20 -0.03 -6.50
N LEU A 326 4.85 1.09 -6.86
CA LEU A 326 4.25 2.43 -6.72
C LEU A 326 3.05 2.65 -7.67
N ILE A 327 2.98 1.87 -8.76
CA ILE A 327 1.93 1.89 -9.79
C ILE A 327 1.35 0.50 -10.03
N SER A 328 1.09 -0.23 -8.93
CA SER A 328 0.70 -1.64 -8.95
C SER A 328 -0.50 -1.95 -9.87
N GLY A 329 -1.43 -1.01 -10.03
CA GLY A 329 -2.58 -1.15 -10.93
C GLY A 329 -2.23 -1.31 -12.42
N GLN A 330 -1.07 -0.82 -12.86
CA GLN A 330 -0.61 -0.94 -14.25
C GLN A 330 0.56 -1.92 -14.42
N ALA A 331 1.27 -2.21 -13.34
CA ALA A 331 2.50 -3.02 -13.37
C ALA A 331 2.28 -4.44 -13.91
N LYS A 332 1.20 -5.14 -13.51
CA LYS A 332 0.94 -6.51 -14.00
C LYS A 332 0.84 -6.56 -15.52
N ALA A 333 0.11 -5.62 -16.12
CA ALA A 333 -0.05 -5.56 -17.57
C ALA A 333 1.26 -5.16 -18.28
N PHE A 334 2.12 -4.37 -17.62
CA PHE A 334 3.45 -4.05 -18.11
C PHE A 334 4.37 -5.29 -18.14
N VAL A 335 4.41 -6.07 -17.06
CA VAL A 335 5.16 -7.34 -17.01
C VAL A 335 4.67 -8.31 -18.09
N GLN A 336 3.35 -8.50 -18.21
CA GLN A 336 2.77 -9.37 -19.24
C GLN A 336 3.13 -8.92 -20.66
N THR A 337 3.15 -7.61 -20.93
CA THR A 337 3.52 -7.10 -22.26
C THR A 337 4.96 -7.48 -22.62
N LEU A 338 5.87 -7.48 -21.63
CA LEU A 338 7.25 -7.91 -21.81
C LEU A 338 7.35 -9.43 -22.02
N ASP A 339 6.56 -10.23 -21.32
CA ASP A 339 6.48 -11.68 -21.55
C ASP A 339 6.02 -11.99 -22.98
N ASP A 340 5.04 -11.25 -23.49
CA ASP A 340 4.54 -11.43 -24.86
C ASP A 340 5.52 -10.88 -25.93
N SER A 341 6.59 -10.19 -25.53
CA SER A 341 7.42 -9.37 -26.42
C SER A 341 6.56 -8.40 -27.26
N GLY A 342 5.59 -7.75 -26.61
CA GLY A 342 4.61 -6.87 -27.23
C GLY A 342 5.01 -5.40 -27.23
N HIS A 343 4.03 -4.51 -27.41
CA HIS A 343 4.23 -3.07 -27.46
C HIS A 343 3.23 -2.36 -26.53
N ARG A 344 3.71 -1.44 -25.71
CA ARG A 344 2.89 -0.64 -24.79
C ARG A 344 3.44 0.75 -24.66
N ALA A 345 2.57 1.75 -24.68
CA ALA A 345 2.93 3.14 -24.39
C ALA A 345 1.90 3.73 -23.42
N GLN A 346 2.30 3.94 -22.16
CA GLN A 346 1.39 4.42 -21.13
C GLN A 346 2.03 5.49 -20.25
N ASP A 347 1.40 6.65 -20.20
CA ASP A 347 1.57 7.61 -19.11
C ASP A 347 0.53 7.31 -18.03
N VAL A 348 0.98 7.15 -16.79
CA VAL A 348 0.11 7.02 -15.62
C VAL A 348 -0.02 8.39 -14.97
N ARG A 349 -1.26 8.88 -14.90
CA ARG A 349 -1.61 10.17 -14.29
C ARG A 349 -2.16 9.95 -12.89
N PHE A 350 -1.90 10.90 -12.03
CA PHE A 350 -2.35 10.85 -10.64
C PHE A 350 -3.22 12.07 -10.35
N GLN A 351 -4.37 11.88 -9.72
CA GLN A 351 -5.23 13.00 -9.37
C GLN A 351 -4.51 14.00 -8.47
N GLY A 352 -4.68 15.28 -8.81
CA GLY A 352 -4.14 16.39 -8.05
C GLY A 352 -2.62 16.54 -8.21
N ALA A 353 -1.98 15.71 -9.03
CA ALA A 353 -0.61 15.94 -9.46
C ALA A 353 -0.58 16.95 -10.62
N PRO A 354 0.46 17.80 -10.71
CA PRO A 354 0.79 18.56 -11.90
C PRO A 354 0.84 17.68 -13.16
N ARG A 355 0.49 18.25 -14.32
CA ARG A 355 0.38 17.51 -15.59
C ARG A 355 1.70 16.88 -16.06
N ASP A 356 2.82 17.44 -15.62
CA ASP A 356 4.18 16.99 -15.92
C ASP A 356 4.70 15.92 -14.94
N GLN A 357 3.99 15.67 -13.83
CA GLN A 357 4.28 14.59 -12.89
C GLN A 357 3.49 13.32 -13.25
N THR A 358 3.99 12.59 -14.26
CA THR A 358 3.46 11.28 -14.66
C THR A 358 4.48 10.20 -14.40
N ALA A 359 4.01 8.99 -14.09
CA ALA A 359 4.83 7.80 -14.25
C ALA A 359 4.70 7.31 -15.71
N GLY A 360 5.72 6.62 -16.21
CA GLY A 360 5.75 6.10 -17.58
C GLY A 360 6.02 4.62 -17.59
N LEU A 361 5.30 3.90 -18.47
CA LEU A 361 5.45 2.47 -18.71
C LEU A 361 5.43 2.24 -20.22
N TYR A 362 6.61 2.03 -20.81
CA TYR A 362 6.77 1.87 -22.25
C TYR A 362 7.54 0.59 -22.57
N VAL A 363 7.04 -0.19 -23.51
CA VAL A 363 7.59 -1.49 -23.93
C VAL A 363 7.61 -1.52 -25.46
N SER A 364 8.70 -2.06 -26.02
CA SER A 364 8.78 -2.46 -27.42
C SER A 364 9.58 -3.75 -27.53
N GLY A 365 8.90 -4.87 -27.77
CA GLY A 365 9.51 -6.19 -27.68
C GLY A 365 10.01 -6.45 -26.26
N ASN A 366 11.33 -6.64 -26.12
CA ASN A 366 11.99 -6.85 -24.83
C ASN A 366 12.62 -5.56 -24.27
N ASP A 367 12.58 -4.46 -25.02
CA ASP A 367 13.09 -3.18 -24.56
C ASP A 367 12.00 -2.43 -23.79
N PHE A 368 12.40 -1.71 -22.75
CA PHE A 368 11.47 -0.86 -22.01
C PHE A 368 12.09 0.42 -21.49
N ALA A 369 11.22 1.39 -21.22
CA ALA A 369 11.53 2.58 -20.44
C ALA A 369 10.44 2.79 -19.39
N GLN A 370 10.85 3.01 -18.15
CA GLN A 370 9.94 3.22 -17.02
C GLN A 370 10.46 4.33 -16.10
N TRP A 371 9.57 5.18 -15.61
CA TRP A 371 9.87 6.15 -14.56
C TRP A 371 8.69 6.30 -13.60
N ASN A 372 8.98 6.71 -12.37
CA ASN A 372 7.96 6.94 -11.34
C ASN A 372 7.37 8.36 -11.45
N ARG A 373 6.45 8.73 -10.55
CA ARG A 373 5.81 10.05 -10.59
C ARG A 373 6.78 11.21 -10.41
N ASP A 374 7.83 11.03 -9.62
CA ASP A 374 8.85 12.06 -9.36
C ASP A 374 9.78 12.28 -10.57
N GLY A 375 9.71 11.38 -11.56
CA GLY A 375 10.37 11.52 -12.85
C GLY A 375 11.62 10.66 -13.03
N HIS A 376 12.18 10.14 -11.94
CA HIS A 376 13.33 9.26 -11.97
C HIS A 376 12.93 7.85 -12.45
N GLY A 377 13.80 7.24 -13.27
CA GLY A 377 13.51 5.95 -13.89
C GLY A 377 14.71 5.30 -14.57
N TYR A 378 14.45 4.18 -15.22
CA TYR A 378 15.43 3.42 -15.99
C TYR A 378 14.83 2.93 -17.31
N ALA A 379 15.70 2.80 -18.31
CA ALA A 379 15.44 2.07 -19.52
C ALA A 379 16.34 0.84 -19.62
N ASN A 380 15.79 -0.27 -20.08
CA ASN A 380 16.56 -1.42 -20.53
C ASN A 380 16.40 -1.50 -22.04
N ILE A 381 17.46 -1.16 -22.78
CA ILE A 381 17.48 -1.14 -24.25
C ILE A 381 18.60 -2.06 -24.70
N ASP A 382 18.30 -3.05 -25.54
CA ASP A 382 19.26 -4.08 -25.98
C ASP A 382 19.96 -4.77 -24.79
N GLY A 383 19.24 -4.96 -23.68
CA GLY A 383 19.77 -5.53 -22.44
C GLY A 383 20.65 -4.58 -21.61
N GLN A 384 20.83 -3.33 -22.03
CA GLN A 384 21.63 -2.32 -21.33
C GLN A 384 20.75 -1.42 -20.46
N TRP A 385 21.06 -1.38 -19.16
CA TRP A 385 20.39 -0.51 -18.21
C TRP A 385 20.92 0.92 -18.28
N ASN A 386 20.02 1.88 -18.36
CA ASN A 386 20.33 3.30 -18.49
C ASN A 386 19.41 4.10 -17.57
N GLU A 387 19.97 4.95 -16.72
CA GLU A 387 19.20 5.91 -15.95
C GLU A 387 18.54 6.93 -16.89
N ILE A 388 17.28 7.25 -16.63
CA ILE A 388 16.51 8.25 -17.37
C ILE A 388 15.78 9.16 -16.40
N GLU A 389 15.67 10.42 -16.78
CA GLU A 389 14.86 11.40 -16.07
C GLU A 389 13.71 11.85 -16.97
N ARG A 390 12.49 11.91 -16.43
CA ARG A 390 11.30 12.32 -17.18
C ARG A 390 11.47 13.68 -17.84
N SER A 391 12.23 14.58 -17.21
CA SER A 391 12.57 15.91 -17.75
C SER A 391 13.41 15.85 -19.04
N GLN A 392 14.16 14.78 -19.24
CA GLN A 392 14.97 14.53 -20.44
C GLN A 392 14.16 13.86 -21.56
N ILE A 393 13.01 13.27 -21.24
CA ILE A 393 12.19 12.50 -22.18
C ILE A 393 11.16 13.40 -22.87
N ARG A 394 11.16 13.32 -24.20
CA ARG A 394 10.14 13.90 -25.07
C ARG A 394 9.39 12.80 -25.80
N ARG A 395 8.11 12.67 -25.46
CA ARG A 395 7.14 11.84 -26.17
C ARG A 395 6.68 12.52 -27.46
N VAL A 396 6.66 11.77 -28.56
CA VAL A 396 6.11 12.19 -29.85
C VAL A 396 5.07 11.16 -30.28
N ASP A 397 3.79 11.57 -30.25
CA ASP A 397 2.68 10.77 -30.72
C ASP A 397 2.49 10.94 -32.23
N GLN A 398 2.52 9.84 -32.97
CA GLN A 398 2.22 9.82 -34.38
C GLN A 398 0.74 9.47 -34.62
N ARG A 399 0.22 9.80 -35.82
CA ARG A 399 -1.21 9.67 -36.14
C ARG A 399 -1.75 8.24 -36.14
N ASN A 400 -0.89 7.23 -36.21
CA ASN A 400 -1.21 5.81 -36.26
C ASN A 400 -1.04 5.10 -34.90
N GLY A 401 -0.97 5.85 -33.79
CA GLY A 401 -0.78 5.29 -32.45
C GLY A 401 0.67 4.92 -32.11
N VAL A 402 1.59 5.07 -33.07
CA VAL A 402 3.03 4.94 -32.82
C VAL A 402 3.48 6.05 -31.88
N VAL A 403 4.32 5.66 -30.91
CA VAL A 403 4.93 6.58 -29.95
C VAL A 403 6.43 6.48 -30.02
N ASP A 404 7.09 7.61 -30.25
CA ASP A 404 8.53 7.74 -30.10
C ASP A 404 8.87 8.40 -28.77
N LEU A 405 9.69 7.73 -27.96
CA LEU A 405 10.39 8.35 -26.86
C LEU A 405 11.75 8.83 -27.35
N ASN A 406 11.98 10.13 -27.26
CA ASN A 406 13.29 10.72 -27.51
C ASN A 406 13.87 11.22 -26.19
N ILE A 407 15.16 11.01 -25.99
CA ILE A 407 15.89 11.48 -24.82
C ILE A 407 16.84 12.60 -25.23
N ASN A 408 16.90 13.67 -24.43
CA ASN A 408 17.84 14.75 -24.60
C ASN A 408 18.97 14.62 -23.57
N ARG A 409 20.17 14.25 -24.04
CA ARG A 409 21.39 14.16 -23.23
C ARG A 409 22.43 15.13 -23.78
N ASN A 410 22.93 16.02 -22.93
CA ASN A 410 23.99 16.97 -23.27
C ASN A 410 23.69 17.81 -24.52
N GLY A 411 22.41 18.17 -24.74
CA GLY A 411 21.96 18.96 -25.88
C GLY A 411 21.77 18.17 -27.18
N THR A 412 22.00 16.85 -27.17
CA THR A 412 21.72 15.95 -28.30
C THR A 412 20.42 15.20 -28.05
N THR A 413 19.51 15.24 -29.03
CA THR A 413 18.28 14.45 -28.99
C THR A 413 18.48 13.16 -29.77
N GLU A 414 18.30 12.04 -29.10
CA GLU A 414 18.33 10.70 -29.69
C GLU A 414 17.03 9.95 -29.40
N ARG A 415 16.67 8.98 -30.25
CA ARG A 415 15.52 8.13 -30.01
C ARG A 415 15.90 7.08 -28.97
N LEU A 416 15.19 7.06 -27.86
CA LEU A 416 15.35 6.07 -26.79
C LEU A 416 14.56 4.79 -27.09
N LEU A 417 13.30 4.93 -27.49
CA LEU A 417 12.41 3.79 -27.71
C LEU A 417 11.38 4.14 -28.79
N HIS A 418 11.11 3.18 -29.68
CA HIS A 418 10.04 3.23 -30.67
C HIS A 418 8.97 2.22 -30.30
N VAL A 419 7.74 2.67 -30.07
CA VAL A 419 6.61 1.80 -29.73
C VAL A 419 5.61 1.86 -30.87
N ASP A 420 5.52 0.78 -31.66
CA ASP A 420 4.49 0.63 -32.69
C ASP A 420 3.47 -0.45 -32.29
N PRO A 421 2.24 -0.07 -31.90
CA PRO A 421 1.22 -1.04 -31.53
C PRO A 421 0.71 -1.88 -32.72
N ASN A 422 1.09 -1.53 -33.96
CA ASN A 422 0.72 -2.27 -35.16
C ASN A 422 1.78 -3.29 -35.58
N GLU A 423 2.96 -3.29 -34.95
CA GLU A 423 3.95 -4.33 -35.16
C GLU A 423 3.44 -5.67 -34.60
N PRO A 424 3.66 -6.80 -35.32
CA PRO A 424 3.24 -8.09 -34.82
C PRO A 424 3.95 -8.40 -33.51
N VAL A 425 3.16 -8.70 -32.48
CA VAL A 425 3.67 -9.28 -31.24
C VAL A 425 4.47 -10.53 -31.63
N LEU A 426 5.73 -10.59 -31.23
CA LEU A 426 6.63 -11.66 -31.66
C LEU A 426 6.16 -13.04 -31.16
N ARG A 427 5.32 -13.08 -30.12
CA ARG A 427 4.64 -14.27 -29.61
C ARG A 427 3.21 -13.94 -29.17
N PRO A 428 2.17 -14.23 -29.96
CA PRO A 428 0.80 -14.05 -29.49
C PRO A 428 0.51 -14.99 -28.32
N VAL A 429 -0.16 -14.46 -27.29
CA VAL A 429 -0.71 -15.24 -26.18
C VAL A 429 -1.43 -16.48 -26.73
N GLN A 430 -0.98 -17.67 -26.35
CA GLN A 430 -1.82 -18.85 -26.49
C GLN A 430 -3.03 -18.63 -25.59
N GLN A 431 -4.19 -18.32 -26.19
CA GLN A 431 -5.46 -18.33 -25.45
C GLN A 431 -5.53 -19.65 -24.66
N PRO A 432 -5.88 -19.61 -23.36
CA PRO A 432 -6.14 -20.82 -22.61
C PRO A 432 -7.08 -21.70 -23.42
N ALA A 433 -6.68 -22.95 -23.69
CA ALA A 433 -7.53 -23.88 -24.41
C ALA A 433 -8.90 -23.88 -23.72
N GLU A 434 -9.94 -23.54 -24.50
CA GLU A 434 -11.33 -23.64 -24.07
C GLU A 434 -11.51 -25.02 -23.42
N PRO A 435 -12.00 -25.12 -22.17
CA PRO A 435 -12.13 -26.41 -21.51
C PRO A 435 -12.97 -27.30 -22.41
N ALA A 436 -12.37 -28.41 -22.86
CA ALA A 436 -13.04 -29.36 -23.72
C ALA A 436 -14.39 -29.70 -23.10
N GLN A 437 -15.47 -29.41 -23.84
CA GLN A 437 -16.82 -29.78 -23.44
C GLN A 437 -16.80 -31.26 -23.03
N PRO A 438 -17.30 -31.63 -21.84
CA PRO A 438 -17.33 -33.02 -21.43
C PRO A 438 -18.13 -33.80 -22.47
N ALA A 439 -17.50 -34.86 -22.98
CA ALA A 439 -18.15 -35.78 -23.90
C ALA A 439 -19.48 -36.28 -23.28
N PRO A 440 -20.56 -36.39 -24.07
CA PRO A 440 -21.83 -36.87 -23.56
C PRO A 440 -21.67 -38.28 -22.98
N ILE A 441 -21.99 -38.41 -21.70
CA ILE A 441 -21.99 -39.68 -20.99
C ILE A 441 -23.05 -40.58 -21.64
N ALA A 442 -22.61 -41.66 -22.27
CA ALA A 442 -23.50 -42.70 -22.76
C ALA A 442 -24.20 -43.39 -21.57
N PRO A 443 -25.50 -43.73 -21.69
CA PRO A 443 -26.23 -44.34 -20.59
C PRO A 443 -25.80 -45.80 -20.39
N THR A 444 -25.19 -46.09 -19.24
CA THR A 444 -24.89 -47.47 -18.83
C THR A 444 -26.17 -48.15 -18.36
N ASN A 445 -26.55 -49.21 -19.08
CA ASN A 445 -27.70 -50.06 -18.81
C ASN A 445 -27.68 -50.61 -17.38
N GLN A 446 -28.78 -50.36 -16.67
CA GLN A 446 -29.23 -51.18 -15.55
C GLN A 446 -29.70 -52.54 -16.07
N GLN A 447 -29.19 -53.64 -15.51
CA GLN A 447 -29.98 -54.84 -15.21
C GLN A 447 -29.21 -55.83 -14.31
N ASN A 448 -29.81 -56.09 -13.13
CA ASN A 448 -29.88 -57.31 -12.30
C ASN A 448 -28.75 -58.35 -12.40
N VAL A 449 -28.23 -58.93 -11.31
CA VAL A 449 -28.88 -59.71 -10.22
C VAL A 449 -27.87 -59.75 -9.04
N GLY A 450 -28.21 -59.66 -7.75
CA GLY A 450 -28.98 -60.62 -6.97
C GLY A 450 -28.53 -60.58 -5.49
N SER A 451 -29.53 -60.61 -4.62
CA SER A 451 -29.54 -60.58 -3.15
C SER A 451 -28.85 -61.76 -2.45
N PHE A 452 -28.14 -61.49 -1.33
CA PHE A 452 -27.96 -62.41 -0.20
C PHE A 452 -27.83 -61.64 1.12
N ALA A 453 -28.12 -62.36 2.21
CA ALA A 453 -28.77 -61.89 3.43
C ALA A 453 -27.84 -61.41 4.55
N ALA A 454 -28.50 -60.84 5.57
CA ALA A 454 -28.00 -60.41 6.87
C ALA A 454 -27.15 -61.44 7.63
N ASN A 455 -26.13 -60.96 8.35
CA ASN A 455 -26.00 -61.21 9.80
C ASN A 455 -24.78 -60.52 10.44
N GLN A 456 -25.05 -59.94 11.62
CA GLN A 456 -24.22 -59.91 12.84
C GLN A 456 -23.02 -58.94 12.97
N ALA A 457 -23.17 -58.08 13.98
CA ALA A 457 -22.11 -57.35 14.68
C ALA A 457 -21.24 -58.28 15.55
N PRO A 458 -20.07 -57.78 16.00
CA PRO A 458 -19.78 -57.91 17.42
C PRO A 458 -19.21 -56.64 18.08
N THR A 459 -19.66 -56.44 19.31
CA THR A 459 -19.19 -55.53 20.35
C THR A 459 -17.97 -56.14 21.06
N ILE A 460 -16.86 -55.41 21.27
CA ILE A 460 -15.94 -55.58 22.41
C ILE A 460 -15.41 -54.21 22.88
N ALA A 461 -15.29 -54.09 24.20
CA ALA A 461 -15.21 -52.92 25.07
C ALA A 461 -13.76 -52.37 25.28
N PRO A 462 -13.58 -51.29 26.08
CA PRO A 462 -12.39 -50.42 26.10
C PRO A 462 -11.30 -50.85 27.09
N VAL A 463 -10.06 -50.40 26.86
CA VAL A 463 -8.90 -50.65 27.73
C VAL A 463 -8.52 -49.39 28.52
N MET A 464 -8.13 -49.67 29.76
CA MET A 464 -7.93 -48.80 30.93
C MET A 464 -6.76 -47.81 30.84
N ALA A 465 -6.92 -46.68 31.53
CA ALA A 465 -5.88 -45.76 31.97
C ALA A 465 -5.11 -46.27 33.22
N PRO A 466 -3.85 -45.85 33.44
CA PRO A 466 -3.18 -45.96 34.73
C PRO A 466 -3.19 -44.64 35.53
N PRO A 467 -2.90 -44.67 36.85
CA PRO A 467 -3.34 -43.66 37.82
C PRO A 467 -2.33 -42.57 38.14
N SER A 468 -2.86 -41.44 38.60
CA SER A 468 -2.18 -40.31 39.24
C SER A 468 -1.52 -40.70 40.56
N ILE A 469 -0.27 -40.26 40.75
CA ILE A 469 0.45 -40.27 42.04
C ILE A 469 0.38 -38.86 42.64
N GLY A 470 -0.10 -38.76 43.88
CA GLY A 470 -0.08 -37.55 44.68
C GLY A 470 1.13 -37.47 45.60
N GLY A 471 1.57 -36.23 45.84
CA GLY A 471 1.96 -35.69 47.14
C GLY A 471 3.28 -36.15 47.77
N SER A 472 4.23 -35.22 47.88
CA SER A 472 5.16 -35.13 49.02
C SER A 472 5.72 -33.70 49.15
N GLN A 473 5.35 -33.03 50.24
CA GLN A 473 6.04 -31.87 50.83
C GLN A 473 7.25 -32.35 51.63
N SER A 474 8.35 -31.58 51.62
CA SER A 474 9.25 -31.23 52.78
C SER A 474 10.56 -30.66 52.21
N MET A 475 10.87 -29.37 52.33
CA MET A 475 11.41 -28.64 53.50
C MET A 475 12.87 -29.02 53.86
N TYR A 476 13.81 -28.12 53.54
CA TYR A 476 15.12 -27.76 54.15
C TYR A 476 15.76 -26.70 53.21
N ASP A 477 16.52 -25.69 53.59
CA ASP A 477 16.61 -24.76 54.72
C ASP A 477 17.62 -23.67 54.28
N ASP A 478 17.44 -22.49 54.85
CA ASP A 478 18.22 -21.25 55.00
C ASP A 478 19.54 -20.97 54.24
N GLY A 479 19.76 -19.68 53.92
CA GLY A 479 21.11 -19.20 53.64
C GLY A 479 21.34 -17.83 52.97
N ARG A 480 20.96 -16.73 53.64
CA ARG A 480 21.68 -15.41 53.66
C ARG A 480 21.47 -14.35 52.54
N GLN A 481 20.84 -13.24 52.95
CA GLN A 481 21.07 -11.86 52.45
C GLN A 481 22.40 -11.28 53.02
N PRO A 482 22.91 -10.11 52.55
CA PRO A 482 22.39 -8.76 52.91
C PRO A 482 22.23 -7.82 51.67
N ALA A 483 21.18 -7.01 51.53
CA ALA A 483 20.92 -5.70 52.16
C ALA A 483 21.94 -4.59 51.81
N ILE A 484 21.55 -3.66 50.94
CA ILE A 484 21.86 -2.21 51.06
C ILE A 484 20.58 -1.43 50.72
N GLU A 485 19.97 -0.85 51.74
CA GLU A 485 19.01 0.25 51.67
C GLU A 485 19.75 1.59 51.69
N ALA A 486 19.26 2.57 50.92
CA ALA A 486 19.01 3.97 51.32
C ALA A 486 18.78 4.81 50.03
N GLY A 487 17.73 5.62 49.86
CA GLY A 487 16.67 5.98 50.77
C GLY A 487 15.49 6.62 50.04
N ARG A 488 14.30 6.42 50.61
CA ARG A 488 13.06 7.14 50.32
C ARG A 488 12.89 8.29 51.32
N ALA A 489 12.53 9.46 50.82
CA ALA A 489 11.58 10.40 51.40
C ALA A 489 11.30 11.43 50.28
N LEU A 490 10.11 11.53 49.71
CA LEU A 490 8.93 12.13 50.32
C LEU A 490 7.64 11.49 49.81
N SER A 491 6.67 11.41 50.71
CA SER A 491 5.39 10.73 50.57
C SER A 491 4.27 11.73 50.29
N ASN A 492 3.24 11.23 49.61
CA ASN A 492 1.82 11.55 49.80
C ASN A 492 1.23 12.84 49.22
N ALA A 493 0.60 12.70 48.05
CA ALA A 493 -0.76 13.19 47.84
C ALA A 493 -1.45 12.34 46.76
N ILE A 494 -2.75 12.06 46.96
CA ILE A 494 -3.71 11.35 46.08
C ILE A 494 -3.82 9.84 46.38
N GLY A 495 -5.02 9.44 46.81
CA GLY A 495 -5.40 8.12 47.28
C GLY A 495 -5.57 7.06 46.18
N PRO A 496 -6.02 5.85 46.55
CA PRO A 496 -6.02 4.69 45.66
C PRO A 496 -7.07 4.85 44.56
N ILE A 497 -6.63 4.80 43.30
CA ILE A 497 -7.51 4.63 42.15
C ILE A 497 -7.66 3.13 41.87
N ASP A 498 -8.91 2.73 41.81
CA ASP A 498 -9.48 1.43 41.47
C ASP A 498 -8.88 0.83 40.17
N PRO A 499 -8.43 -0.44 40.15
CA PRO A 499 -7.94 -1.10 38.93
C PRO A 499 -9.03 -1.62 37.98
N SER A 500 -10.31 -1.29 38.16
CA SER A 500 -11.40 -1.81 37.30
C SER A 500 -11.86 -0.89 36.14
N ILE A 501 -10.96 -0.17 35.49
CA ILE A 501 -11.26 0.47 34.18
C ILE A 501 -10.42 -0.19 33.10
N THR A 502 -10.87 -1.37 32.66
CA THR A 502 -10.51 -1.93 31.36
C THR A 502 -11.01 -0.96 30.28
N ASN A 503 -10.08 -0.27 29.62
CA ASN A 503 -10.34 0.57 28.47
C ASN A 503 -10.62 -0.33 27.24
N PRO A 504 -11.81 -0.32 26.63
CA PRO A 504 -12.08 -1.04 25.40
C PRO A 504 -12.04 -0.05 24.24
N ALA A 505 -10.90 0.10 23.56
CA ALA A 505 -10.86 0.79 22.26
C ALA A 505 -9.53 0.55 21.56
N LEU A 506 -9.59 0.39 20.22
CA LEU A 506 -8.76 1.06 19.20
C LEU A 506 -8.53 0.15 17.99
N ALA A 507 -9.59 -0.27 17.29
CA ALA A 507 -9.47 -0.83 15.94
C ALA A 507 -8.83 0.21 14.99
N PHE A 508 -7.85 -0.22 14.18
CA PHE A 508 -7.02 0.64 13.33
C PHE A 508 -7.49 0.63 11.89
N PRO A 509 -7.64 1.80 11.26
CA PRO A 509 -7.72 1.90 9.80
C PRO A 509 -6.53 2.67 9.23
N PRO A 510 -6.26 2.51 7.92
CA PRO A 510 -5.10 3.11 7.28
C PRO A 510 -5.18 4.61 7.13
N LEU A 511 -3.99 5.17 6.89
CA LEU A 511 -3.82 6.41 6.15
C LEU A 511 -4.50 6.34 4.78
N ILE A 512 -5.36 7.33 4.48
CA ILE A 512 -6.11 7.52 3.22
C ILE A 512 -5.37 7.01 1.96
N PRO A 513 -5.94 5.99 1.26
CA PRO A 513 -5.95 5.97 -0.21
C PRO A 513 -6.84 7.09 -0.79
N ALA A 514 -6.89 7.41 -2.07
CA ALA A 514 -7.71 8.54 -2.59
C ALA A 514 -9.24 8.39 -2.40
N THR A 515 -9.82 8.64 -1.21
CA THR A 515 -11.20 8.21 -0.87
C THR A 515 -12.33 8.96 -1.58
N ASN A 516 -12.05 10.05 -2.28
CA ASN A 516 -13.04 10.71 -3.13
C ASN A 516 -12.87 10.39 -4.63
N GLU A 517 -11.97 9.47 -4.99
CA GLU A 517 -11.85 8.90 -6.34
C GLU A 517 -11.96 7.37 -6.37
N ARG A 518 -12.02 6.77 -5.18
CA ARG A 518 -11.89 5.34 -4.90
C ARG A 518 -13.04 4.44 -5.38
N GLU A 519 -14.04 4.96 -6.07
CA GLU A 519 -15.16 4.15 -6.61
C GLU A 519 -15.18 4.09 -8.15
N ARG A 520 -14.27 4.79 -8.85
CA ARG A 520 -14.29 4.89 -10.33
C ARG A 520 -13.53 3.79 -11.08
N ASP A 521 -12.46 3.24 -10.52
CA ASP A 521 -11.51 2.47 -11.33
C ASP A 521 -11.77 0.95 -11.35
N GLU A 522 -12.68 0.42 -10.52
CA GLU A 522 -12.94 -1.04 -10.43
C GLU A 522 -14.12 -1.52 -11.30
N ARG A 523 -14.73 -0.66 -12.14
CA ARG A 523 -16.00 -0.97 -12.84
C ARG A 523 -15.91 -1.02 -14.37
N GLU A 524 -14.73 -1.30 -14.93
CA GLU A 524 -14.59 -1.53 -16.37
C GLU A 524 -14.63 -3.01 -16.81
N GLU A 525 -14.54 -4.00 -15.89
CA GLU A 525 -14.32 -5.40 -16.29
C GLU A 525 -15.48 -6.40 -16.13
N SER A 526 -16.67 -5.99 -15.67
CA SER A 526 -17.79 -6.93 -15.45
C SER A 526 -19.10 -6.54 -16.13
N GLN A 527 -19.18 -6.49 -17.47
CA GLN A 527 -20.47 -6.29 -18.16
C GLN A 527 -20.59 -7.06 -19.48
N GLN A 528 -21.06 -8.31 -19.41
CA GLN A 528 -21.87 -8.92 -20.48
C GLN A 528 -23.01 -9.77 -19.90
N ARG A 529 -24.26 -9.37 -20.23
CA ARG A 529 -25.58 -10.07 -20.29
C ARG A 529 -26.73 -9.52 -19.41
N GLU A 530 -27.62 -8.75 -20.08
CA GLU A 530 -29.12 -8.62 -20.11
C GLU A 530 -30.02 -8.81 -18.83
N PRO A 531 -31.33 -8.39 -18.79
CA PRO A 531 -32.23 -7.79 -19.80
C PRO A 531 -33.01 -6.51 -19.36
N GLN A 532 -33.70 -5.84 -20.31
CA GLN A 532 -34.55 -4.65 -20.09
C GLN A 532 -35.98 -4.97 -19.60
N ILE A 533 -36.46 -4.25 -18.59
CA ILE A 533 -37.89 -4.14 -18.23
C ILE A 533 -38.23 -2.64 -18.06
N SER A 534 -39.24 -2.15 -18.79
CA SER A 534 -39.72 -0.76 -18.71
C SER A 534 -40.96 -0.62 -17.82
N THR A 535 -40.93 0.26 -16.82
CA THR A 535 -42.14 0.75 -16.11
C THR A 535 -42.04 2.27 -15.91
N SER A 536 -43.08 2.99 -16.33
CA SER A 536 -43.26 4.46 -16.21
C SER A 536 -43.44 4.91 -14.76
N GLY A 537 -42.77 5.98 -14.32
CA GLY A 537 -42.77 6.50 -12.95
C GLY A 537 -43.50 7.85 -12.78
N PRO A 538 -43.47 8.44 -11.56
CA PRO A 538 -44.30 9.59 -11.18
C PRO A 538 -43.88 10.98 -11.71
N PHE A 539 -42.66 11.15 -12.20
CA PHE A 539 -42.09 12.41 -12.67
C PHE A 539 -42.31 12.66 -14.17
N ASN A 540 -42.81 11.65 -14.90
CA ASN A 540 -43.02 11.72 -16.36
C ASN A 540 -41.76 12.18 -17.12
N ASP A 541 -40.61 11.94 -16.49
CA ASP A 541 -39.26 12.19 -16.98
C ASP A 541 -38.47 10.90 -16.71
N PRO A 542 -37.93 10.26 -17.76
CA PRO A 542 -37.35 8.94 -17.63
C PRO A 542 -36.10 8.93 -16.73
N TYR A 543 -35.38 10.05 -16.58
CA TYR A 543 -34.21 10.12 -15.71
C TYR A 543 -34.62 10.34 -14.26
N LEU A 544 -35.57 11.23 -13.99
CA LEU A 544 -36.07 11.46 -12.63
C LEU A 544 -36.81 10.24 -12.07
N ASP A 545 -37.57 9.54 -12.91
CA ASP A 545 -38.26 8.31 -12.54
C ASP A 545 -37.28 7.19 -12.18
N LYS A 546 -36.25 7.00 -13.01
CA LYS A 546 -35.18 6.05 -12.71
C LYS A 546 -34.41 6.47 -11.46
N THR A 547 -34.16 7.77 -11.26
CA THR A 547 -33.38 8.29 -10.12
C THR A 547 -34.15 8.06 -8.83
N TYR A 548 -35.43 8.36 -8.84
CA TYR A 548 -36.31 8.13 -7.70
C TYR A 548 -36.40 6.65 -7.34
N ALA A 549 -36.57 5.77 -8.34
CA ALA A 549 -36.60 4.32 -8.10
C ALA A 549 -35.27 3.81 -7.50
N ALA A 550 -34.13 4.28 -8.02
CA ALA A 550 -32.81 3.92 -7.53
C ALA A 550 -32.55 4.43 -6.10
N LEU A 551 -32.97 5.66 -5.79
CA LEU A 551 -32.85 6.25 -4.45
C LEU A 551 -33.70 5.50 -3.42
N MET A 552 -34.93 5.13 -3.78
CA MET A 552 -35.82 4.36 -2.91
C MET A 552 -35.31 2.93 -2.67
N ALA A 553 -34.54 2.37 -3.60
CA ALA A 553 -33.91 1.06 -3.47
C ALA A 553 -32.56 1.09 -2.72
N GLY A 554 -32.03 2.27 -2.40
CA GLY A 554 -30.66 2.42 -1.88
C GLY A 554 -29.58 2.00 -2.88
N ASP A 555 -29.91 1.97 -4.18
CA ASP A 555 -29.04 1.53 -5.27
C ASP A 555 -28.26 2.71 -5.83
N SER A 556 -27.13 3.03 -5.17
CA SER A 556 -26.22 4.09 -5.61
C SER A 556 -25.64 3.83 -7.02
N ASN A 557 -25.50 2.56 -7.42
CA ASN A 557 -24.96 2.19 -8.73
C ASN A 557 -25.92 2.54 -9.85
N GLN A 558 -27.22 2.40 -9.60
CA GLN A 558 -28.25 2.81 -10.56
C GLN A 558 -28.34 4.33 -10.64
N LEU A 559 -28.19 5.06 -9.53
CA LEU A 559 -28.12 6.53 -9.53
C LEU A 559 -26.97 7.06 -10.39
N ASP A 560 -25.79 6.46 -10.29
CA ASP A 560 -24.63 6.86 -11.10
C ASP A 560 -24.85 6.58 -12.59
N ARG A 561 -25.46 5.45 -12.95
CA ARG A 561 -25.81 5.15 -14.34
C ARG A 561 -26.77 6.18 -14.92
N ILE A 562 -27.76 6.60 -14.14
CA ILE A 562 -28.73 7.60 -14.58
C ILE A 562 -28.08 8.96 -14.73
N ALA A 563 -27.14 9.32 -13.83
CA ALA A 563 -26.38 10.55 -13.92
C ALA A 563 -25.46 10.57 -15.16
N ILE A 564 -24.84 9.45 -15.50
CA ILE A 564 -24.02 9.29 -16.72
C ILE A 564 -24.91 9.36 -17.97
N GLU A 565 -26.05 8.66 -17.98
CA GLU A 565 -27.00 8.69 -19.09
C GLU A 565 -27.54 10.12 -19.32
N PHE A 566 -27.85 10.83 -18.23
CA PHE A 566 -28.25 12.24 -18.29
C PHE A 566 -27.13 13.14 -18.79
N ALA A 567 -25.88 12.99 -18.32
CA ALA A 567 -24.75 13.81 -18.76
C ALA A 567 -24.46 13.65 -20.27
N HIS A 568 -24.72 12.47 -20.83
CA HIS A 568 -24.57 12.22 -22.27
C HIS A 568 -25.83 12.57 -23.09
N SER A 569 -26.95 12.85 -22.44
CA SER A 569 -28.18 13.27 -23.12
C SER A 569 -28.03 14.66 -23.75
N PRO A 570 -28.83 14.99 -24.79
CA PRO A 570 -28.86 16.35 -25.35
C PRO A 570 -29.17 17.44 -24.31
N GLU A 571 -29.96 17.13 -23.29
CA GLU A 571 -30.28 18.02 -22.17
C GLU A 571 -29.05 18.24 -21.26
N GLY A 572 -28.34 17.17 -20.89
CA GLY A 572 -27.12 17.25 -20.08
C GLY A 572 -25.98 17.97 -20.78
N GLN A 573 -25.78 17.72 -22.08
CA GLN A 573 -24.79 18.43 -22.88
C GLN A 573 -25.09 19.93 -23.00
N ARG A 574 -26.37 20.31 -23.12
CA ARG A 574 -26.78 21.73 -23.10
C ARG A 574 -26.47 22.39 -21.76
N MET A 575 -26.69 21.68 -20.65
CA MET A 575 -26.38 22.20 -19.31
C MET A 575 -24.87 22.40 -19.12
N ALA A 576 -24.04 21.45 -19.60
CA ALA A 576 -22.59 21.56 -19.56
C ALA A 576 -22.08 22.77 -20.36
N GLN A 577 -22.58 22.96 -21.60
CA GLN A 577 -22.24 24.12 -22.44
C GLN A 577 -22.63 25.45 -21.78
N MET A 578 -23.76 25.49 -21.07
CA MET A 578 -24.18 26.68 -20.32
C MET A 578 -23.24 26.97 -19.14
N GLY A 579 -22.75 25.92 -18.46
CA GLY A 579 -21.73 26.03 -17.41
C GLY A 579 -20.42 26.63 -17.93
N ASP A 580 -19.94 26.14 -19.06
CA ASP A 580 -18.71 26.66 -19.70
C ASP A 580 -18.85 28.13 -20.10
N GLN A 581 -20.02 28.53 -20.61
CA GLN A 581 -20.32 29.92 -20.94
C GLN A 581 -20.32 30.83 -19.70
N LEU A 582 -20.91 30.37 -18.59
CA LEU A 582 -20.91 31.12 -17.33
C LEU A 582 -19.50 31.27 -16.75
N LEU A 583 -18.69 30.20 -16.80
CA LEU A 583 -17.31 30.23 -16.34
C LEU A 583 -16.45 31.20 -17.17
N ALA A 584 -16.59 31.18 -18.49
CA ALA A 584 -15.90 32.10 -19.38
C ALA A 584 -16.30 33.56 -19.10
N GLN A 585 -17.57 33.82 -18.79
CA GLN A 585 -18.05 35.15 -18.41
C GLN A 585 -17.44 35.63 -17.08
N GLN A 586 -17.35 34.74 -16.09
CA GLN A 586 -16.73 35.05 -14.79
C GLN A 586 -15.26 35.43 -14.94
N GLN A 587 -14.50 34.67 -15.72
CA GLN A 587 -13.07 34.94 -15.96
C GLN A 587 -12.85 36.29 -16.65
N LEU A 588 -13.77 36.70 -17.54
CA LEU A 588 -13.68 37.98 -18.23
C LEU A 588 -13.90 39.16 -17.28
N LEU A 589 -14.82 39.01 -16.32
CA LEU A 589 -15.07 40.00 -15.26
C LEU A 589 -13.86 40.15 -14.32
N GLU A 590 -13.24 39.04 -13.92
CA GLU A 590 -12.04 39.08 -13.08
C GLU A 590 -10.85 39.78 -13.76
N GLN A 591 -10.65 39.54 -15.07
CA GLN A 591 -9.60 40.25 -15.82
C GLN A 591 -9.87 41.76 -15.92
N GLN A 592 -11.12 42.19 -16.07
CA GLN A 592 -11.45 43.61 -16.06
C GLN A 592 -11.14 44.26 -14.71
N GLN A 593 -11.51 43.61 -13.60
CA GLN A 593 -11.20 44.14 -12.26
C GLN A 593 -9.70 44.27 -12.02
N LEU A 594 -8.90 43.28 -12.45
CA LEU A 594 -7.45 43.33 -12.33
C LEU A 594 -6.83 44.46 -13.16
N GLN A 595 -7.37 44.75 -14.34
CA GLN A 595 -6.91 45.88 -15.15
C GLN A 595 -7.27 47.23 -14.51
N GLU A 596 -8.47 47.37 -13.94
CA GLU A 596 -8.88 48.58 -13.23
C GLU A 596 -8.02 48.84 -11.98
N GLN A 597 -7.66 47.80 -11.24
CA GLN A 597 -6.74 47.90 -10.10
C GLN A 597 -5.33 48.35 -10.51
N ARG A 598 -4.82 47.84 -11.64
CA ARG A 598 -3.51 48.27 -12.17
C ARG A 598 -3.52 49.73 -12.63
N GLN A 599 -4.61 50.18 -13.26
CA GLN A 599 -4.73 51.57 -13.70
C GLN A 599 -4.88 52.56 -12.53
N THR A 600 -5.55 52.16 -11.45
CA THR A 600 -5.67 52.99 -10.23
C THR A 600 -4.36 53.09 -9.47
N GLN A 601 -3.57 52.02 -9.39
CA GLN A 601 -2.22 52.08 -8.80
C GLN A 601 -1.24 52.92 -9.63
N ALA A 602 -1.31 52.86 -10.97
CA ALA A 602 -0.44 53.66 -11.85
C ALA A 602 -0.74 55.18 -11.77
N ARG A 603 -1.93 55.59 -11.30
CA ARG A 603 -2.29 57.01 -11.13
C ARG A 603 -1.83 57.61 -9.79
N GLN A 604 -1.42 56.80 -8.83
CA GLN A 604 -0.86 57.27 -7.55
C GLN A 604 0.67 57.25 -7.63
N GLY A 605 1.24 58.19 -8.41
CA GLY A 605 2.68 58.43 -8.43
C GLY A 605 3.22 58.88 -7.06
N PRO A 606 4.51 58.68 -6.78
CA PRO A 606 5.10 58.91 -5.47
C PRO A 606 5.02 60.39 -5.08
N VAL A 607 4.38 60.66 -3.93
CA VAL A 607 4.33 61.99 -3.33
C VAL A 607 5.75 62.34 -2.85
N MET A 608 6.45 63.18 -3.61
CA MET A 608 7.72 63.77 -3.21
C MET A 608 7.48 64.63 -1.96
N SER A 609 7.87 64.10 -0.81
CA SER A 609 7.86 64.80 0.48
C SER A 609 9.04 65.80 0.48
N ARG A 610 8.75 67.08 0.75
CA ARG A 610 9.76 68.12 1.00
C ARG A 610 10.06 68.24 2.47
#